data_AF-A0AA39NAW9-F1
#
_entry.id   AF-A0AA39NAW9-F1
#
_cell.length_a   1.000
_cell.length_b   1.000
_cell.length_c   1.000
_cell.angle_alpha   90.00
_cell.angle_beta   90.00
_cell.angle_gamma   90.00
#
_symmetry.space_group_name_H-M   'P 1'
#
loop_
_entity.id
_entity.type
_entity.pdbx_description
1 polymer ?
#
loop_
_entity_poly.entity_id
_entity_poly.type
_entity_poly.pdbx_seq_one_letter_code
_entity_poly.pdbx_strand_id
1 'polypeptide(L)'
;MIKYTHTHSDNVFSDVDDPELKNRTCDLALISAKWQHDRGNVVKHITCLPFKYLLLQRMKAYLRITSTAERERRIFEDVDASKAYLAYTKTISLAELPSQDDALFNVLFEGLCATVPDAKETFDALLIFSTRPPEAVTNLMTTDHEWDARLQSSPASPPFPQKATASLSVSTPASPVIPTRGFRAVVFRAAKEVTRIFREAEFTFAILGSTACYLYGNERLPNDVDILMSSHTCEVEGLKEFLVTKNPTRFYLVNAKSPRATWKVLWYHDHNADGKLEKTKVDLLKPGVLQLPMMFSEAIVDKQGLPVVPMSILLLHKLKGWEDNMQSTALRLRSKHDADVGDIGSLLRIVLEDMSSQERKNSTYWKRFALERFDEEFRDGTERRAGRHKYMFSVHLPQSCKWEDICGSILWSVLPVAFLRYYDSLFNTPS
;
A
#
# COMPACT_ATOMS: atom_id res chain seq x y z
N MET A 1 -36.73 1.74 -53.61
CA MET A 1 -36.69 2.63 -54.79
C MET A 1 -35.90 3.88 -54.37
N ILE A 2 -34.74 4.11 -55.00
CA ILE A 2 -33.90 5.34 -55.07
C ILE A 2 -33.33 5.87 -53.73
N LYS A 3 -32.04 5.60 -53.41
CA LYS A 3 -30.79 6.36 -53.71
C LYS A 3 -30.64 7.66 -52.90
N TYR A 4 -29.56 7.78 -52.12
CA TYR A 4 -28.74 9.00 -52.10
C TYR A 4 -27.27 8.68 -51.73
N THR A 5 -26.38 9.41 -52.39
CA THR A 5 -24.93 9.20 -52.54
C THR A 5 -24.07 10.05 -51.60
N HIS A 6 -22.83 9.58 -51.42
CA HIS A 6 -21.68 10.10 -50.66
C HIS A 6 -21.15 11.49 -51.06
N THR A 7 -20.48 12.16 -50.10
CA THR A 7 -19.15 12.85 -50.21
C THR A 7 -18.57 13.04 -48.79
N HIS A 8 -17.54 12.31 -48.33
CA HIS A 8 -16.07 12.56 -48.39
C HIS A 8 -15.55 13.78 -47.61
N SER A 9 -14.77 13.51 -46.54
CA SER A 9 -13.72 14.39 -46.02
C SER A 9 -12.58 13.52 -45.47
N ASP A 10 -11.39 13.75 -46.02
CA ASP A 10 -10.17 12.98 -45.84
C ASP A 10 -9.36 13.33 -44.56
N ASN A 11 -8.68 12.30 -44.07
CA ASN A 11 -7.30 12.20 -43.56
C ASN A 11 -6.66 13.34 -42.74
N VAL A 12 -6.35 12.99 -41.48
CA VAL A 12 -5.06 13.27 -40.80
C VAL A 12 -4.64 11.95 -40.15
N PHE A 13 -3.33 11.64 -40.09
CA PHE A 13 -2.66 10.37 -39.66
C PHE A 13 -2.17 9.46 -40.80
N SER A 14 -1.45 10.05 -41.74
CA SER A 14 -0.38 9.36 -42.47
C SER A 14 0.94 9.58 -41.72
N ASP A 15 1.32 8.64 -40.85
CA ASP A 15 2.71 8.33 -40.48
C ASP A 15 2.78 7.18 -39.44
N VAL A 16 2.15 6.04 -39.78
CA VAL A 16 2.41 4.75 -39.10
C VAL A 16 2.43 3.68 -40.19
N ASP A 17 3.63 3.21 -40.54
CA ASP A 17 3.86 2.13 -41.51
C ASP A 17 3.77 0.74 -40.87
N ASP A 18 2.73 0.53 -40.05
CA ASP A 18 2.35 -0.81 -39.58
C ASP A 18 0.91 -1.14 -40.06
N PRO A 19 0.75 -2.02 -41.07
CA PRO A 19 -0.54 -2.38 -41.62
C PRO A 19 -1.45 -3.18 -40.65
N GLU A 20 -0.91 -3.80 -39.59
CA GLU A 20 -1.72 -4.46 -38.56
C GLU A 20 -2.34 -3.46 -37.56
N LEU A 21 -1.62 -2.39 -37.24
CA LEU A 21 -2.11 -1.33 -36.35
C LEU A 21 -3.22 -0.51 -37.02
N LYS A 22 -3.11 -0.26 -38.33
CA LYS A 22 -4.06 0.58 -39.09
C LYS A 22 -5.47 -0.02 -39.14
N ASN A 23 -5.59 -1.35 -39.22
CA ASN A 23 -6.88 -2.03 -39.19
C ASN A 23 -7.53 -2.03 -37.78
N ARG A 24 -6.74 -2.07 -36.71
CA ARG A 24 -7.24 -2.08 -35.31
C ARG A 24 -7.68 -0.70 -34.82
N THR A 25 -7.13 0.36 -35.40
CA THR A 25 -7.46 1.75 -35.03
C THR A 25 -8.82 2.18 -35.60
N CYS A 26 -9.21 1.63 -36.76
CA CYS A 26 -10.50 1.89 -37.41
C CYS A 26 -11.71 1.36 -36.61
N ASP A 27 -11.58 0.20 -35.94
CA ASP A 27 -12.66 -0.39 -35.14
C ASP A 27 -12.94 0.41 -33.86
N LEU A 28 -11.90 1.00 -33.25
CA LEU A 28 -12.02 1.85 -32.07
C LEU A 28 -12.66 3.22 -32.39
N ALA A 29 -12.37 3.79 -33.56
CA ALA A 29 -12.99 5.04 -34.01
C ALA A 29 -14.50 4.89 -34.29
N LEU A 30 -14.93 3.71 -34.77
CA LEU A 30 -16.34 3.42 -35.08
C LEU A 30 -17.24 3.39 -33.83
N ILE A 31 -16.68 3.01 -32.68
CA ILE A 31 -17.38 2.93 -31.38
C ILE A 31 -17.54 4.33 -30.77
N SER A 32 -16.55 5.21 -30.95
CA SER A 32 -16.59 6.60 -30.48
C SER A 32 -17.67 7.42 -31.21
N ALA A 33 -17.82 7.25 -32.52
CA ALA A 33 -18.77 7.99 -33.34
C ALA A 33 -20.25 7.63 -33.08
N LYS A 34 -20.53 6.40 -32.62
CA LYS A 34 -21.91 5.96 -32.34
C LYS A 34 -22.49 6.49 -31.02
N TRP A 35 -21.65 7.04 -30.14
CA TRP A 35 -22.03 7.42 -28.78
C TRP A 35 -22.35 8.91 -28.61
N GLN A 36 -22.15 9.75 -29.64
CA GLN A 36 -22.46 11.19 -29.59
C GLN A 36 -23.97 11.52 -29.62
N HIS A 37 -24.87 10.53 -29.64
CA HIS A 37 -26.31 10.76 -29.81
C HIS A 37 -27.21 10.47 -28.61
N ASP A 38 -26.69 10.00 -27.47
CA ASP A 38 -27.50 9.83 -26.26
C ASP A 38 -27.10 10.83 -25.17
N ARG A 39 -27.99 11.80 -24.90
CA ARG A 39 -27.79 12.82 -23.88
C ARG A 39 -28.17 12.26 -22.52
N GLY A 40 -27.27 12.47 -21.57
CA GLY A 40 -27.62 12.63 -20.16
C GLY A 40 -27.50 11.37 -19.33
N ASN A 41 -26.27 10.89 -19.15
CA ASN A 41 -25.78 10.32 -17.89
C ASN A 41 -24.25 10.32 -17.93
N VAL A 42 -23.62 10.98 -16.95
CA VAL A 42 -22.16 11.16 -16.90
C VAL A 42 -21.53 9.89 -16.32
N VAL A 43 -21.14 8.98 -17.20
CA VAL A 43 -20.48 7.70 -16.90
C VAL A 43 -18.97 7.94 -16.76
N LYS A 44 -18.36 7.52 -15.65
CA LYS A 44 -16.98 7.88 -15.29
C LYS A 44 -15.95 6.74 -15.33
N HIS A 45 -16.22 5.63 -16.02
CA HIS A 45 -15.23 4.59 -16.34
C HIS A 45 -15.13 4.36 -17.85
N ILE A 46 -14.38 5.21 -18.54
CA ILE A 46 -14.31 5.19 -20.02
C ILE A 46 -13.22 4.26 -20.55
N THR A 47 -12.20 3.88 -19.76
CA THR A 47 -11.02 3.19 -20.30
C THR A 47 -11.30 1.72 -20.62
N CYS A 48 -11.72 0.89 -19.65
CA CYS A 48 -11.85 -0.56 -19.88
C CYS A 48 -13.28 -1.04 -20.21
N LEU A 49 -14.30 -0.17 -20.11
CA LEU A 49 -15.70 -0.52 -20.40
C LEU A 49 -15.93 -0.90 -21.87
N PRO A 50 -15.35 -0.18 -22.86
CA PRO A 50 -15.42 -0.59 -24.25
C PRO A 50 -14.80 -1.98 -24.46
N PHE A 51 -13.74 -2.30 -23.72
CA PHE A 51 -13.05 -3.59 -23.80
C PHE A 51 -13.89 -4.73 -23.21
N LYS A 52 -14.46 -4.56 -22.01
CA LYS A 52 -15.40 -5.52 -21.41
C LYS A 52 -16.61 -5.77 -22.32
N TYR A 53 -17.17 -4.72 -22.92
CA TYR A 53 -18.31 -4.85 -23.84
C TYR A 53 -17.93 -5.56 -25.15
N LEU A 54 -16.76 -5.26 -25.71
CA LEU A 54 -16.26 -5.87 -26.94
C LEU A 54 -15.97 -7.37 -26.74
N LEU A 55 -15.39 -7.73 -25.59
CA LEU A 55 -15.20 -9.13 -25.19
C LEU A 55 -16.55 -9.84 -25.05
N LEU A 56 -17.53 -9.23 -24.37
CA LEU A 56 -18.87 -9.81 -24.21
C LEU A 56 -19.59 -10.02 -25.57
N GLN A 57 -19.41 -9.11 -26.52
CA GLN A 57 -19.97 -9.23 -27.88
C GLN A 57 -19.27 -10.33 -28.69
N ARG A 58 -17.94 -10.43 -28.60
CA ARG A 58 -17.16 -11.49 -29.26
C ARG A 58 -17.44 -12.87 -28.67
N MET A 59 -17.65 -12.96 -27.36
CA MET A 59 -18.08 -14.20 -26.69
C MET A 59 -19.43 -14.71 -27.20
N LYS A 60 -20.39 -13.81 -27.48
CA LYS A 60 -21.65 -14.19 -28.14
C LYS A 60 -21.45 -14.67 -29.58
N ALA A 61 -20.43 -14.15 -30.28
CA ALA A 61 -20.08 -14.60 -31.62
C ALA A 61 -19.42 -16.00 -31.62
N TYR A 62 -18.63 -16.35 -30.61
CA TYR A 62 -18.02 -17.69 -30.48
C TYR A 62 -19.06 -18.81 -30.43
N LEU A 63 -20.17 -18.57 -29.76
CA LEU A 63 -21.29 -19.52 -29.69
C LEU A 63 -21.90 -19.80 -31.07
N ARG A 64 -21.68 -18.94 -32.06
CA ARG A 64 -22.16 -19.12 -33.45
C ARG A 64 -21.14 -19.78 -34.38
N ILE A 65 -19.87 -19.92 -33.97
CA ILE A 65 -18.83 -20.59 -34.76
C ILE A 65 -18.96 -22.10 -34.53
N THR A 66 -19.38 -22.85 -35.54
CA THR A 66 -19.61 -24.30 -35.43
C THR A 66 -18.33 -25.12 -35.39
N SER A 67 -17.24 -24.62 -35.99
CA SER A 67 -15.93 -25.28 -36.01
C SER A 67 -15.17 -25.00 -34.71
N THR A 68 -14.82 -26.06 -33.97
CA THR A 68 -14.08 -25.97 -32.71
C THR A 68 -12.70 -25.34 -32.90
N ALA A 69 -11.93 -25.78 -33.90
CA ALA A 69 -10.59 -25.26 -34.15
C ALA A 69 -10.60 -23.76 -34.54
N GLU A 70 -11.60 -23.32 -35.30
CA GLU A 70 -11.76 -21.91 -35.65
C GLU A 70 -12.15 -21.07 -34.43
N ARG A 71 -13.04 -21.60 -33.58
CA ARG A 71 -13.46 -20.95 -32.35
C ARG A 71 -12.28 -20.76 -31.39
N GLU A 72 -11.48 -21.80 -31.19
CA GLU A 72 -10.28 -21.76 -30.36
C GLU A 72 -9.27 -20.74 -30.89
N ARG A 73 -8.95 -20.78 -32.20
CA ARG A 73 -8.06 -19.80 -32.82
C ARG A 73 -8.50 -18.36 -32.58
N ARG A 74 -9.80 -18.07 -32.77
CA ARG A 74 -10.37 -16.73 -32.54
C ARG A 74 -10.29 -16.29 -31.08
N ILE A 75 -10.52 -17.24 -30.15
CA ILE A 75 -10.36 -16.98 -28.72
C ILE A 75 -8.90 -16.62 -28.38
N PHE A 76 -7.92 -17.32 -28.94
CA PHE A 76 -6.50 -17.01 -28.71
C PHE A 76 -6.11 -15.63 -29.27
N GLU A 77 -6.57 -15.28 -30.48
CA GLU A 77 -6.35 -13.95 -31.06
C GLU A 77 -6.88 -12.82 -30.15
N ASP A 78 -8.05 -13.03 -29.53
CA ASP A 78 -8.65 -12.08 -28.59
C ASP A 78 -7.91 -11.99 -27.25
N VAL A 79 -7.38 -13.11 -26.76
CA VAL A 79 -6.54 -13.13 -25.55
C VAL A 79 -5.24 -12.34 -25.81
N ASP A 80 -4.62 -12.53 -26.97
CA ASP A 80 -3.41 -11.78 -27.35
C ASP A 80 -3.70 -10.29 -27.56
N ALA A 81 -4.85 -9.95 -28.14
CA ALA A 81 -5.30 -8.56 -28.23
C ALA A 81 -5.55 -7.95 -26.84
N SER A 82 -6.06 -8.73 -25.88
CA SER A 82 -6.23 -8.31 -24.48
C SER A 82 -4.90 -8.06 -23.79
N LYS A 83 -3.91 -8.92 -24.01
CA LYS A 83 -2.53 -8.75 -23.52
C LYS A 83 -1.87 -7.51 -24.12
N ALA A 84 -2.09 -7.22 -25.41
CA ALA A 84 -1.59 -6.02 -26.07
C ALA A 84 -2.27 -4.74 -25.54
N TYR A 85 -3.59 -4.79 -25.32
CA TYR A 85 -4.34 -3.68 -24.72
C TYR A 85 -3.90 -3.41 -23.27
N LEU A 86 -3.65 -4.44 -22.47
CA LEU A 86 -3.02 -4.36 -21.14
C LEU A 86 -1.67 -3.65 -21.16
N ALA A 87 -0.81 -4.05 -22.11
CA ALA A 87 0.50 -3.44 -22.29
C ALA A 87 0.39 -1.95 -22.62
N TYR A 88 -0.64 -1.55 -23.37
CA TYR A 88 -0.93 -0.17 -23.75
C TYR A 88 -1.58 0.65 -22.61
N THR A 89 -2.44 0.04 -21.81
CA THR A 89 -3.21 0.72 -20.74
C THR A 89 -2.45 0.92 -19.44
N LYS A 90 -1.26 0.30 -19.28
CA LYS A 90 -0.30 0.58 -18.19
C LYS A 90 0.13 2.06 -18.02
N THR A 91 -0.35 2.96 -18.88
CA THR A 91 -0.08 4.42 -18.83
C THR A 91 -1.15 5.26 -18.13
N ILE A 92 -2.28 4.68 -17.69
CA ILE A 92 -3.36 5.45 -17.06
C ILE A 92 -3.92 4.66 -15.86
N SER A 93 -3.88 5.24 -14.67
CA SER A 93 -4.49 4.65 -13.48
C SER A 93 -5.89 5.22 -13.23
N LEU A 94 -6.87 4.33 -12.99
CA LEU A 94 -8.14 4.69 -12.35
C LEU A 94 -8.77 3.45 -11.67
N ALA A 95 -9.54 3.70 -10.61
CA ALA A 95 -10.38 2.77 -9.83
C ALA A 95 -11.74 3.43 -9.50
N GLU A 96 -12.85 2.83 -9.03
CA GLU A 96 -13.60 1.57 -9.28
C GLU A 96 -15.06 1.74 -8.73
N LEU A 97 -15.99 0.81 -9.11
CA LEU A 97 -17.29 0.33 -8.51
C LEU A 97 -18.65 0.82 -9.10
N PRO A 98 -19.79 0.07 -8.96
CA PRO A 98 -20.12 -1.27 -9.52
C PRO A 98 -21.52 -1.33 -10.22
N SER A 99 -21.86 -2.35 -11.03
CA SER A 99 -23.28 -2.68 -11.37
C SER A 99 -23.53 -4.03 -12.08
N GLN A 100 -24.47 -4.81 -11.52
CA GLN A 100 -25.49 -5.74 -12.10
C GLN A 100 -25.26 -6.67 -13.32
N ASP A 101 -24.16 -6.64 -14.08
CA ASP A 101 -23.92 -7.51 -15.27
C ASP A 101 -23.05 -8.76 -14.98
N ASP A 102 -22.68 -8.98 -13.73
CA ASP A 102 -21.61 -9.90 -13.35
C ASP A 102 -21.95 -11.39 -13.53
N ALA A 103 -23.21 -11.78 -13.40
CA ALA A 103 -23.61 -13.18 -13.45
C ALA A 103 -23.40 -13.82 -14.85
N LEU A 104 -23.73 -13.09 -15.92
CA LEU A 104 -23.52 -13.58 -17.29
C LEU A 104 -22.04 -13.57 -17.67
N PHE A 105 -21.31 -12.54 -17.22
CA PHE A 105 -19.87 -12.44 -17.40
C PHE A 105 -19.16 -13.64 -16.77
N ASN A 106 -19.52 -14.03 -15.54
CA ASN A 106 -18.90 -15.16 -14.86
C ASN A 106 -19.08 -16.49 -15.59
N VAL A 107 -20.29 -16.78 -16.05
CA VAL A 107 -20.56 -18.05 -16.77
C VAL A 107 -19.71 -18.15 -18.03
N LEU A 108 -19.58 -17.04 -18.75
CA LEU A 108 -18.77 -16.96 -19.95
C LEU A 108 -17.27 -16.99 -19.64
N PHE A 109 -16.84 -16.31 -18.58
CA PHE A 109 -15.47 -16.26 -18.09
C PHE A 109 -14.96 -17.64 -17.66
N GLU A 110 -15.74 -18.37 -16.88
CA GLU A 110 -15.41 -19.74 -16.46
C GLU A 110 -15.26 -20.68 -17.66
N GLY A 111 -16.14 -20.55 -18.67
CA GLY A 111 -16.03 -21.33 -19.92
C GLY A 111 -14.77 -21.02 -20.73
N LEU A 112 -14.33 -19.76 -20.72
CA LEU A 112 -13.11 -19.31 -21.38
C LEU A 112 -11.85 -19.85 -20.66
N CYS A 113 -11.81 -19.76 -19.34
CA CYS A 113 -10.74 -20.27 -18.50
C CYS A 113 -10.58 -21.79 -18.58
N ALA A 114 -11.68 -22.52 -18.81
CA ALA A 114 -11.65 -23.97 -19.03
C ALA A 114 -11.05 -24.36 -20.39
N THR A 115 -11.14 -23.48 -21.39
CA THR A 115 -10.68 -23.74 -22.77
C THR A 115 -9.26 -23.22 -23.00
N VAL A 116 -8.87 -22.15 -22.30
CA VAL A 116 -7.59 -21.47 -22.47
C VAL A 116 -6.86 -21.45 -21.13
N PRO A 117 -5.80 -22.27 -20.97
CA PRO A 117 -5.15 -22.49 -19.68
C PRO A 117 -4.60 -21.23 -18.99
N ASP A 118 -4.29 -20.17 -19.75
CA ASP A 118 -3.73 -18.90 -19.25
C ASP A 118 -4.72 -17.72 -19.30
N ALA A 119 -5.96 -17.95 -19.76
CA ALA A 119 -6.96 -16.89 -19.84
C ALA A 119 -7.27 -16.35 -18.45
N LYS A 120 -7.48 -17.24 -17.47
CA LYS A 120 -7.76 -16.85 -16.09
C LYS A 120 -6.68 -15.92 -15.54
N GLU A 121 -5.42 -16.32 -15.69
CA GLU A 121 -4.27 -15.51 -15.25
C GLU A 121 -4.20 -14.15 -15.96
N THR A 122 -4.54 -14.11 -17.25
CA THR A 122 -4.56 -12.88 -18.06
C THR A 122 -5.68 -11.91 -17.64
N PHE A 123 -6.88 -12.41 -17.37
CA PHE A 123 -8.02 -11.59 -16.93
C PHE A 123 -7.92 -11.18 -15.46
N ASP A 124 -7.36 -12.06 -14.63
CA ASP A 124 -7.01 -11.76 -13.24
C ASP A 124 -5.99 -10.59 -13.20
N ALA A 125 -5.04 -10.56 -14.15
CA ALA A 125 -4.09 -9.45 -14.32
C ALA A 125 -4.72 -8.13 -14.82
N LEU A 126 -5.90 -8.21 -15.43
CA LEU A 126 -6.70 -7.06 -15.88
C LEU A 126 -7.62 -6.47 -14.80
N LEU A 127 -7.69 -7.08 -13.62
CA LEU A 127 -8.64 -6.74 -12.54
C LEU A 127 -10.11 -6.81 -13.00
N ILE A 128 -10.42 -7.74 -13.90
CA ILE A 128 -11.80 -7.97 -14.35
C ILE A 128 -12.41 -9.04 -13.46
N PHE A 129 -12.88 -8.66 -12.28
CA PHE A 129 -13.54 -9.59 -11.34
C PHE A 129 -15.00 -9.28 -11.07
N SER A 130 -15.73 -10.33 -10.70
CA SER A 130 -17.12 -10.35 -10.24
C SER A 130 -17.21 -10.44 -8.71
N THR A 131 -18.20 -9.76 -8.14
CA THR A 131 -18.36 -9.50 -6.70
C THR A 131 -19.11 -10.57 -5.89
N ARG A 132 -18.67 -11.84 -5.81
CA ARG A 132 -19.30 -12.80 -4.86
C ARG A 132 -18.34 -13.47 -3.85
N PRO A 133 -18.56 -13.34 -2.53
CA PRO A 133 -17.88 -14.13 -1.49
C PRO A 133 -18.61 -15.46 -1.19
N PRO A 134 -17.98 -16.41 -0.45
CA PRO A 134 -18.54 -17.74 -0.18
C PRO A 134 -19.61 -17.72 0.93
N GLU A 135 -20.74 -18.40 0.70
CA GLU A 135 -21.84 -18.54 1.66
C GLU A 135 -21.56 -19.63 2.71
N ALA A 136 -21.83 -19.30 3.98
CA ALA A 136 -22.03 -20.26 5.06
C ALA A 136 -23.52 -20.65 5.13
N VAL A 137 -23.76 -21.94 5.38
CA VAL A 137 -25.07 -22.59 5.49
C VAL A 137 -25.85 -22.06 6.70
N THR A 138 -27.04 -21.51 6.44
CA THR A 138 -28.11 -21.26 7.43
C THR A 138 -28.99 -22.49 7.62
N ASN A 139 -29.42 -22.71 8.87
CA ASN A 139 -30.76 -23.13 9.32
C ASN A 139 -30.73 -23.32 10.86
N LEU A 140 -31.76 -23.19 11.69
CA LEU A 140 -33.04 -22.46 11.77
C LEU A 140 -33.63 -22.86 13.16
N MET A 141 -34.47 -22.00 13.76
CA MET A 141 -35.50 -22.27 14.80
C MET A 141 -35.21 -22.06 16.30
N THR A 142 -35.84 -20.98 16.83
CA THR A 142 -36.82 -20.86 17.96
C THR A 142 -36.69 -21.83 19.16
N THR A 143 -36.77 -21.45 20.45
CA THR A 143 -37.80 -20.71 21.21
C THR A 143 -37.29 -20.22 22.59
N ASP A 144 -38.11 -19.38 23.24
CA ASP A 144 -38.00 -18.65 24.52
C ASP A 144 -37.78 -19.42 25.86
N HIS A 145 -37.57 -18.60 26.92
CA HIS A 145 -37.74 -18.82 28.39
C HIS A 145 -36.63 -19.64 29.11
N GLU A 146 -36.25 -19.45 30.38
CA GLU A 146 -36.47 -18.48 31.46
C GLU A 146 -35.61 -18.95 32.66
N TRP A 147 -35.01 -18.00 33.38
CA TRP A 147 -34.64 -17.95 34.81
C TRP A 147 -34.06 -19.16 35.62
N ASP A 148 -32.99 -18.81 36.38
CA ASP A 148 -32.49 -19.30 37.69
C ASP A 148 -31.45 -20.43 37.92
N ALA A 149 -30.40 -19.98 38.62
CA ALA A 149 -29.75 -20.51 39.83
C ALA A 149 -29.17 -21.95 39.95
N ARG A 150 -27.84 -21.93 40.19
CA ARG A 150 -27.07 -22.62 41.25
C ARG A 150 -26.75 -24.13 41.18
N LEU A 151 -25.48 -24.37 41.55
CA LEU A 151 -24.86 -25.54 42.20
C LEU A 151 -24.49 -26.75 41.32
N GLN A 152 -23.19 -27.04 41.12
CA GLN A 152 -22.36 -27.92 41.99
C GLN A 152 -21.06 -28.40 41.29
N SER A 153 -19.92 -28.06 41.93
CA SER A 153 -18.74 -28.89 42.27
C SER A 153 -18.24 -30.10 41.45
N SER A 154 -16.89 -30.11 41.30
CA SER A 154 -15.91 -31.22 41.45
C SER A 154 -15.28 -31.84 40.19
N PRO A 155 -14.08 -32.47 40.27
CA PRO A 155 -12.96 -32.29 41.20
C PRO A 155 -11.57 -32.14 40.53
N ALA A 156 -10.58 -31.78 41.36
CA ALA A 156 -9.16 -31.63 41.05
C ALA A 156 -8.44 -32.95 40.69
N SER A 157 -7.40 -32.84 39.86
CA SER A 157 -6.37 -33.87 39.65
C SER A 157 -5.00 -33.38 40.17
N PRO A 158 -4.13 -34.28 40.67
CA PRO A 158 -2.90 -33.92 41.38
C PRO A 158 -1.74 -33.58 40.42
N PRO A 159 -0.74 -32.79 40.86
CA PRO A 159 0.42 -32.47 40.03
C PRO A 159 1.52 -33.52 40.16
N PHE A 160 2.09 -33.93 39.01
CA PHE A 160 3.34 -34.67 38.92
C PHE A 160 4.55 -33.73 39.09
N PRO A 161 5.62 -34.14 39.79
CA PRO A 161 6.83 -33.35 39.94
C PRO A 161 7.70 -33.44 38.68
N GLN A 162 7.76 -32.35 37.89
CA GLN A 162 8.72 -32.22 36.80
C GLN A 162 10.02 -31.59 37.31
N LYS A 163 11.14 -32.29 37.06
CA LYS A 163 12.51 -31.84 37.31
C LYS A 163 12.78 -30.54 36.54
N ALA A 164 13.13 -29.50 37.27
CA ALA A 164 13.56 -28.21 36.73
C ALA A 164 14.85 -28.38 35.94
N THR A 165 14.74 -28.27 34.61
CA THR A 165 15.88 -27.99 33.74
C THR A 165 15.88 -26.48 33.54
N ALA A 166 16.89 -25.78 34.06
CA ALA A 166 17.01 -24.34 33.94
C ALA A 166 17.28 -23.96 32.47
N SER A 167 16.21 -23.81 31.69
CA SER A 167 16.27 -23.12 30.41
C SER A 167 16.40 -21.63 30.70
N LEU A 168 17.54 -21.05 30.33
CA LEU A 168 17.70 -19.60 30.24
C LEU A 168 16.72 -19.12 29.17
N SER A 169 15.53 -18.70 29.59
CA SER A 169 14.57 -18.05 28.72
C SER A 169 15.19 -16.72 28.28
N VAL A 170 15.66 -16.68 27.03
CA VAL A 170 16.06 -15.44 26.37
C VAL A 170 14.81 -14.56 26.35
N SER A 171 14.75 -13.59 27.25
CA SER A 171 13.63 -12.67 27.33
C SER A 171 13.60 -11.86 26.05
N THR A 172 12.55 -12.03 25.25
CA THR A 172 12.27 -11.16 24.11
C THR A 172 12.40 -9.71 24.59
N PRO A 173 13.15 -8.86 23.88
CA PRO A 173 13.33 -7.46 24.27
C PRO A 173 11.97 -6.82 24.52
N ALA A 174 11.78 -6.32 25.73
CA ALA A 174 10.51 -5.75 26.15
C ALA A 174 10.17 -4.57 25.25
N SER A 175 8.97 -4.55 24.69
CA SER A 175 8.48 -3.38 23.95
C SER A 175 8.62 -2.13 24.82
N PRO A 176 9.05 -0.99 24.24
CA PRO A 176 9.33 0.21 25.03
C PRO A 176 8.05 0.70 25.70
N VAL A 177 8.13 1.02 26.98
CA VAL A 177 6.98 1.47 27.76
C VAL A 177 6.58 2.88 27.31
N ILE A 178 5.38 3.04 26.74
CA ILE A 178 4.84 4.35 26.39
C ILE A 178 4.82 5.26 27.63
N PRO A 179 5.52 6.42 27.60
CA PRO A 179 5.51 7.35 28.72
C PRO A 179 4.09 7.84 29.02
N THR A 180 3.66 7.65 30.26
CA THR A 180 2.37 8.15 30.76
C THR A 180 2.49 9.55 31.37
N ARG A 181 3.71 9.98 31.71
CA ARG A 181 4.03 11.28 32.34
C ARG A 181 5.17 12.00 31.63
N GLY A 182 5.26 13.30 31.88
CA GLY A 182 6.29 14.18 31.32
C GLY A 182 5.95 14.74 29.94
N PHE A 183 6.79 15.68 29.50
CA PHE A 183 6.56 16.53 28.32
C PHE A 183 6.39 15.80 26.99
N ARG A 184 6.73 14.51 26.91
CA ARG A 184 6.58 13.67 25.72
C ARG A 184 5.37 12.74 25.77
N ALA A 185 4.75 12.57 26.94
CA ALA A 185 3.55 11.76 27.07
C ALA A 185 2.38 12.35 26.23
N VAL A 186 2.34 13.68 26.03
CA VAL A 186 1.35 14.33 25.16
C VAL A 186 1.38 13.82 23.72
N VAL A 187 2.55 13.38 23.21
CA VAL A 187 2.68 12.82 21.85
C VAL A 187 1.91 11.51 21.73
N PHE A 188 2.05 10.62 22.72
CA PHE A 188 1.33 9.35 22.73
C PHE A 188 -0.15 9.50 23.08
N ARG A 189 -0.52 10.50 23.90
CA ARG A 189 -1.94 10.85 24.13
C ARG A 189 -2.58 11.34 22.83
N ALA A 190 -1.89 12.18 22.06
CA ALA A 190 -2.34 12.60 20.73
C ALA A 190 -2.48 11.40 19.78
N ALA A 191 -1.47 10.53 19.70
CA ALA A 191 -1.51 9.34 18.84
C ALA A 191 -2.68 8.40 19.18
N LYS A 192 -2.93 8.15 20.48
CA LYS A 192 -4.07 7.35 20.94
C LYS A 192 -5.41 8.01 20.60
N GLU A 193 -5.53 9.33 20.78
CA GLU A 193 -6.77 10.04 20.51
C GLU A 193 -7.08 10.12 19.01
N VAL A 194 -6.09 10.40 18.16
CA VAL A 194 -6.24 10.32 16.71
C VAL A 194 -6.64 8.90 16.31
N THR A 195 -5.99 7.88 16.90
CA THR A 195 -6.28 6.48 16.59
C THR A 195 -7.71 6.11 16.94
N ARG A 196 -8.20 6.54 18.09
CA ARG A 196 -9.58 6.34 18.53
C ARG A 196 -10.56 6.98 17.55
N ILE A 197 -10.40 8.27 17.27
CA ILE A 197 -11.31 9.03 16.39
C ILE A 197 -11.33 8.46 14.97
N PHE A 198 -10.16 8.12 14.41
CA PHE A 198 -10.09 7.58 13.05
C PHE A 198 -10.61 6.15 12.95
N ARG A 199 -10.38 5.28 13.94
CA ARG A 199 -10.99 3.95 13.98
C ARG A 199 -12.52 4.02 14.08
N GLU A 200 -13.06 4.92 14.91
CA GLU A 200 -14.51 5.16 15.01
C GLU A 200 -15.13 5.67 13.71
N ALA A 201 -14.34 6.33 12.87
CA ALA A 201 -14.75 6.85 11.57
C ALA A 201 -14.32 5.94 10.40
N GLU A 202 -13.84 4.73 10.69
CA GLU A 202 -13.42 3.72 9.70
C GLU A 202 -12.34 4.21 8.73
N PHE A 203 -11.49 5.17 9.15
CA PHE A 203 -10.34 5.56 8.36
C PHE A 203 -9.19 4.55 8.52
N THR A 204 -8.61 4.14 7.39
CA THR A 204 -7.36 3.37 7.37
C THR A 204 -6.16 4.32 7.36
N PHE A 205 -5.30 4.20 8.38
CA PHE A 205 -4.11 5.03 8.54
C PHE A 205 -3.05 4.28 9.37
N ALA A 206 -1.83 4.81 9.38
CA ALA A 206 -0.74 4.29 10.20
C ALA A 206 0.15 5.41 10.72
N ILE A 207 0.71 5.24 11.90
CA ILE A 207 1.71 6.13 12.49
C ILE A 207 3.06 5.90 11.80
N LEU A 208 3.73 7.00 11.47
CA LEU A 208 5.04 7.06 10.83
C LEU A 208 6.00 7.89 11.71
N GLY A 209 7.23 8.09 11.23
CA GLY A 209 8.15 9.07 11.76
C GLY A 209 8.73 8.67 13.12
N SER A 210 9.06 9.67 13.93
CA SER A 210 9.75 9.43 15.20
C SER A 210 8.90 8.65 16.21
N THR A 211 7.56 8.81 16.17
CA THR A 211 6.65 8.05 17.03
C THR A 211 6.67 6.57 16.66
N ALA A 212 6.65 6.25 15.37
CA ALA A 212 6.80 4.87 14.90
C ALA A 212 8.17 4.28 15.30
N CYS A 213 9.26 5.03 15.15
CA CYS A 213 10.59 4.58 15.58
C CYS A 213 10.60 4.19 17.05
N TYR A 214 10.04 5.04 17.91
CA TYR A 214 9.92 4.75 19.33
C TYR A 214 9.11 3.48 19.58
N LEU A 215 7.95 3.32 18.96
CA LEU A 215 7.08 2.13 19.14
C LEU A 215 7.77 0.82 18.72
N TYR A 216 8.76 0.90 17.83
CA TYR A 216 9.57 -0.25 17.43
C TYR A 216 10.72 -0.59 18.38
N GLY A 217 11.08 0.27 19.35
CA GLY A 217 12.19 0.03 20.27
C GLY A 217 13.27 1.10 20.28
N ASN A 218 13.13 2.18 19.51
CA ASN A 218 14.09 3.28 19.56
C ASN A 218 13.92 4.06 20.88
N GLU A 219 15.03 4.34 21.56
CA GLU A 219 15.05 5.02 22.85
C GLU A 219 14.68 6.52 22.75
N ARG A 220 14.85 7.12 21.56
CA ARG A 220 14.60 8.54 21.36
C ARG A 220 13.11 8.85 21.38
N LEU A 221 12.72 9.76 22.29
CA LEU A 221 11.33 10.20 22.40
C LEU A 221 10.90 11.07 21.19
N PRO A 222 9.67 10.88 20.68
CA PRO A 222 9.16 11.65 19.56
C PRO A 222 8.80 13.08 19.93
N ASN A 223 8.79 13.98 18.94
CA ASN A 223 8.41 15.38 19.13
C ASN A 223 6.97 15.69 18.70
N ASP A 224 6.48 14.89 17.76
CA ASP A 224 5.29 15.08 16.95
C ASP A 224 4.73 13.71 16.55
N VAL A 225 3.47 13.70 16.13
CA VAL A 225 2.82 12.50 15.59
C VAL A 225 2.68 12.66 14.09
N ASP A 226 3.35 11.82 13.32
CA ASP A 226 3.16 11.71 11.87
C ASP A 226 2.17 10.58 11.56
N ILE A 227 1.11 10.87 10.82
CA ILE A 227 0.06 9.93 10.43
C ILE A 227 0.04 9.83 8.91
N LEU A 228 0.24 8.64 8.36
CA LEU A 228 0.06 8.34 6.95
C LEU A 228 -1.34 7.77 6.72
N MET A 229 -2.14 8.48 5.94
CA MET A 229 -3.45 8.00 5.48
C MET A 229 -3.29 6.95 4.36
N SER A 230 -4.20 5.99 4.30
CA SER A 230 -4.21 4.96 3.25
C SER A 230 -4.60 5.51 1.87
N SER A 231 -5.54 6.46 1.80
CA SER A 231 -6.12 6.94 0.54
C SER A 231 -5.38 8.15 -0.06
N HIS A 232 -5.21 8.15 -1.38
CA HIS A 232 -4.70 9.30 -2.15
C HIS A 232 -5.75 10.41 -2.34
N THR A 233 -7.04 10.06 -2.24
CA THR A 233 -8.16 11.00 -2.39
C THR A 233 -8.50 11.73 -1.09
N CYS A 234 -7.81 11.43 0.02
CA CYS A 234 -8.07 12.11 1.27
C CYS A 234 -7.72 13.60 1.18
N GLU A 235 -8.68 14.43 1.57
CA GLU A 235 -8.51 15.87 1.67
C GLU A 235 -7.95 16.16 3.08
N VAL A 236 -6.64 16.43 3.12
CA VAL A 236 -5.88 16.49 4.37
C VAL A 236 -6.36 17.61 5.30
N GLU A 237 -6.76 18.77 4.78
CA GLU A 237 -7.28 19.85 5.63
C GLU A 237 -8.64 19.47 6.22
N GLY A 238 -9.51 18.84 5.43
CA GLY A 238 -10.79 18.30 5.89
C GLY A 238 -10.63 17.23 6.98
N LEU A 239 -9.59 16.39 6.91
CA LEU A 239 -9.28 15.45 8.01
C LEU A 239 -8.81 16.17 9.28
N LYS A 240 -8.05 17.27 9.16
CA LYS A 240 -7.67 18.08 10.32
C LYS A 240 -8.89 18.75 10.94
N GLU A 241 -9.78 19.31 10.13
CA GLU A 241 -11.04 19.88 10.57
C GLU A 241 -11.93 18.82 11.24
N PHE A 242 -11.99 17.61 10.67
CA PHE A 242 -12.70 16.49 11.27
C PHE A 242 -12.20 16.15 12.68
N LEU A 243 -10.88 16.10 12.90
CA LEU A 243 -10.31 15.87 14.24
C LEU A 243 -10.69 16.98 15.24
N VAL A 244 -10.67 18.24 14.80
CA VAL A 244 -11.11 19.38 15.62
C VAL A 244 -12.60 19.30 15.93
N THR A 245 -13.45 18.95 14.96
CA THR A 245 -14.89 18.80 15.18
C THR A 245 -15.19 17.65 16.15
N LYS A 246 -14.46 16.53 16.06
CA LYS A 246 -14.68 15.37 16.93
C LYS A 246 -14.17 15.59 18.35
N ASN A 247 -13.13 16.38 18.56
CA ASN A 247 -12.63 16.71 19.88
C ASN A 247 -12.07 18.15 19.95
N PRO A 248 -12.96 19.16 19.99
CA PRO A 248 -12.58 20.57 19.92
C PRO A 248 -11.88 21.07 21.18
N THR A 249 -11.98 20.34 22.30
CA THR A 249 -11.31 20.69 23.55
C THR A 249 -9.83 20.27 23.56
N ARG A 250 -9.38 19.46 22.60
CA ARG A 250 -7.99 18.97 22.52
C ARG A 250 -7.29 19.30 21.22
N PHE A 251 -8.02 19.31 20.10
CA PHE A 251 -7.47 19.64 18.79
C PHE A 251 -7.80 21.07 18.39
N TYR A 252 -6.84 21.73 17.75
CA TYR A 252 -7.02 23.07 17.21
C TYR A 252 -6.11 23.31 16.00
N LEU A 253 -6.52 24.24 15.13
CA LEU A 253 -5.76 24.62 13.94
C LEU A 253 -5.06 25.95 14.15
N VAL A 254 -3.82 26.03 13.67
CA VAL A 254 -3.02 27.26 13.68
C VAL A 254 -2.57 27.54 12.24
N ASN A 255 -2.71 28.78 11.77
CA ASN A 255 -2.23 29.16 10.45
C ASN A 255 -0.73 28.89 10.32
N ALA A 256 -0.31 28.40 9.15
CA ALA A 256 1.11 28.22 8.85
C ALA A 256 1.87 29.55 8.97
N LYS A 257 3.14 29.47 9.40
CA LYS A 257 4.00 30.67 9.57
C LYS A 257 4.35 31.34 8.25
N SER A 258 4.31 30.61 7.14
CA SER A 258 4.62 31.15 5.83
C SER A 258 3.46 32.01 5.33
N PRO A 259 3.66 33.31 5.03
CA PRO A 259 2.57 34.25 4.71
C PRO A 259 1.68 33.88 3.51
N ARG A 260 2.11 32.91 2.69
CA ARG A 260 1.39 32.42 1.50
C ARG A 260 0.89 30.98 1.63
N ALA A 261 1.14 30.33 2.76
CA ALA A 261 0.67 28.98 2.98
C ALA A 261 -0.82 29.01 3.31
N THR A 262 -1.61 28.29 2.50
CA THR A 262 -3.06 28.13 2.70
C THR A 262 -3.40 27.00 3.66
N TRP A 263 -2.43 26.18 4.03
CA TRP A 263 -2.60 25.04 4.93
C TRP A 263 -2.52 25.46 6.40
N LYS A 264 -3.21 24.71 7.26
CA LYS A 264 -3.18 24.89 8.72
C LYS A 264 -2.37 23.80 9.40
N VAL A 265 -1.70 24.14 10.49
CA VAL A 265 -1.01 23.21 11.37
C VAL A 265 -2.04 22.66 12.37
N LEU A 266 -2.20 21.34 12.42
CA LEU A 266 -2.99 20.70 13.46
C LEU A 266 -2.15 20.52 14.72
N TRP A 267 -2.69 20.98 15.84
CA TRP A 267 -2.10 20.81 17.16
C TRP A 267 -3.04 20.03 18.06
N TYR A 268 -2.45 19.20 18.91
CA TYR A 268 -3.11 18.56 20.03
C TYR A 268 -2.57 19.17 21.33
N HIS A 269 -3.44 19.38 22.30
CA HIS A 269 -3.03 19.74 23.66
C HIS A 269 -3.78 18.92 24.70
N ASP A 270 -3.16 18.76 25.86
CA ASP A 270 -3.76 18.09 27.01
C ASP A 270 -3.08 18.59 28.29
N HIS A 271 -3.81 18.53 29.41
CA HIS A 271 -3.22 18.82 30.71
C HIS A 271 -2.51 17.58 31.23
N ASN A 272 -1.26 17.74 31.67
CA ASN A 272 -0.55 16.66 32.35
C ASN A 272 -1.06 16.51 33.80
N ALA A 273 -0.53 15.51 34.53
CA ALA A 273 -0.92 15.24 35.92
C ALA A 273 -0.68 16.44 36.86
N ASP A 274 0.24 17.33 36.51
CA ASP A 274 0.57 18.54 37.26
C ASP A 274 -0.29 19.75 36.84
N GLY A 275 -1.30 19.53 35.99
CA GLY A 275 -2.17 20.58 35.45
C GLY A 275 -1.52 21.45 34.36
N LYS A 276 -0.25 21.23 34.03
CA LYS A 276 0.47 21.99 33.00
C LYS A 276 -0.04 21.60 31.62
N LEU A 277 -0.40 22.60 30.83
CA LEU A 277 -0.81 22.43 29.45
C LEU A 277 0.39 22.04 28.58
N GLU A 278 0.34 20.84 28.02
CA GLU A 278 1.31 20.34 27.05
C GLU A 278 0.68 20.34 25.65
N LYS A 279 1.50 20.51 24.61
CA LYS A 279 1.03 20.47 23.23
C LYS A 279 2.01 19.75 22.32
N THR A 280 1.48 19.12 21.29
CA THR A 280 2.24 18.46 20.23
C THR A 280 1.63 18.74 18.87
N LYS A 281 2.46 18.71 17.84
CA LYS A 281 2.03 18.80 16.46
C LYS A 281 1.54 17.42 16.00
N VAL A 282 0.48 17.42 15.20
CA VAL A 282 -0.02 16.22 14.51
C VAL A 282 0.04 16.50 13.02
N ASP A 283 0.91 15.78 12.32
CA ASP A 283 1.10 15.87 10.88
C ASP A 283 0.33 14.75 10.18
N LEU A 284 -0.63 15.12 9.34
CA LEU A 284 -1.34 14.18 8.48
C LEU A 284 -0.68 14.21 7.10
N LEU A 285 -0.30 13.03 6.62
CA LEU A 285 0.39 12.79 5.37
C LEU A 285 -0.49 11.90 4.50
N LYS A 286 -0.47 12.14 3.19
CA LYS A 286 -1.14 11.30 2.20
C LYS A 286 -0.11 10.61 1.31
N PRO A 287 -0.46 9.49 0.66
CA PRO A 287 0.41 8.85 -0.32
C PRO A 287 0.84 9.83 -1.44
N GLY A 288 2.04 9.63 -1.95
CA GLY A 288 2.69 10.50 -2.94
C GLY A 288 3.34 11.76 -2.35
N VAL A 289 2.87 12.27 -1.21
CA VAL A 289 3.59 13.33 -0.48
C VAL A 289 4.83 12.73 0.16
N LEU A 290 5.99 13.38 -0.03
CA LEU A 290 7.29 12.84 0.38
C LEU A 290 7.60 11.47 -0.24
N GLN A 291 7.00 11.14 -1.40
CA GLN A 291 7.12 9.84 -2.06
C GLN A 291 6.67 8.67 -1.16
N LEU A 292 5.72 8.94 -0.25
CA LEU A 292 5.15 7.90 0.62
C LEU A 292 4.26 6.94 -0.18
N PRO A 293 4.32 5.63 0.10
CA PRO A 293 3.54 4.65 -0.65
C PRO A 293 2.09 4.68 -0.19
N MET A 294 1.21 4.09 -1.01
CA MET A 294 -0.14 3.78 -0.58
C MET A 294 -0.10 2.68 0.50
N MET A 295 -0.75 2.91 1.62
CA MET A 295 -0.84 1.96 2.74
C MET A 295 -2.11 1.15 2.67
N PHE A 296 -2.04 -0.13 3.00
CA PHE A 296 -3.18 -1.05 3.02
C PHE A 296 -3.37 -1.60 4.43
N SER A 297 -4.58 -2.07 4.76
CA SER A 297 -4.94 -2.54 6.11
C SER A 297 -4.12 -3.74 6.57
N GLU A 298 -3.90 -4.70 5.68
CA GLU A 298 -3.17 -5.97 5.92
C GLU A 298 -1.71 -5.75 6.30
N ALA A 299 -1.27 -4.55 5.97
CA ALA A 299 0.06 -4.08 5.98
C ALA A 299 0.39 -3.35 7.30
N ILE A 300 -0.62 -2.81 7.96
CA ILE A 300 -0.45 -2.04 9.19
C ILE A 300 -0.03 -2.99 10.32
N VAL A 301 1.03 -2.60 11.05
CA VAL A 301 1.51 -3.35 12.21
C VAL A 301 0.93 -2.71 13.46
N ASP A 302 0.18 -3.46 14.27
CA ASP A 302 -0.25 -2.96 15.58
C ASP A 302 0.91 -3.08 16.59
N LYS A 303 1.28 -1.95 17.19
CA LYS A 303 2.24 -1.88 18.30
C LYS A 303 1.57 -1.17 19.46
N GLN A 304 1.34 -1.92 20.55
CA GLN A 304 0.74 -1.40 21.77
C GLN A 304 -0.63 -0.74 21.55
N GLY A 305 -1.44 -1.30 20.65
CA GLY A 305 -2.78 -0.79 20.31
C GLY A 305 -2.77 0.36 19.30
N LEU A 306 -1.60 0.76 18.80
CA LEU A 306 -1.44 1.82 17.80
C LEU A 306 -1.10 1.23 16.43
N PRO A 307 -1.77 1.66 15.34
CA PRO A 307 -1.41 1.24 13.99
C PRO A 307 -0.12 1.93 13.55
N VAL A 308 0.89 1.18 13.17
CA VAL A 308 2.21 1.70 12.76
C VAL A 308 2.54 1.21 11.36
N VAL A 309 3.23 2.07 10.58
CA VAL A 309 3.77 1.65 9.29
C VAL A 309 4.79 0.51 9.49
N PRO A 310 4.90 -0.42 8.54
CA PRO A 310 5.92 -1.45 8.56
C PRO A 310 7.32 -0.89 8.75
N MET A 311 8.16 -1.68 9.42
CA MET A 311 9.57 -1.38 9.65
C MET A 311 10.31 -1.01 8.35
N SER A 312 10.05 -1.72 7.26
CA SER A 312 10.66 -1.45 5.95
C SER A 312 10.33 -0.04 5.44
N ILE A 313 9.05 0.35 5.45
CA ILE A 313 8.60 1.69 5.04
C ILE A 313 9.21 2.75 5.94
N LEU A 314 9.22 2.50 7.26
CA LEU A 314 9.80 3.43 8.23
C LEU A 314 11.29 3.67 7.97
N LEU A 315 12.07 2.60 7.77
CA LEU A 315 13.50 2.66 7.50
C LEU A 315 13.80 3.40 6.19
N LEU A 316 13.07 3.08 5.11
CA LEU A 316 13.23 3.75 3.81
C LEU A 316 12.90 5.24 3.88
N HIS A 317 11.85 5.59 4.61
CA HIS A 317 11.47 6.99 4.82
C HIS A 317 12.51 7.74 5.67
N LYS A 318 13.12 7.08 6.67
CA LYS A 318 14.22 7.65 7.45
C LYS A 318 15.48 7.86 6.62
N LEU A 319 15.85 6.90 5.78
CA LEU A 319 16.96 7.05 4.83
C LEU A 319 16.73 8.21 3.86
N LYS A 320 15.50 8.40 3.38
CA LYS A 320 15.14 9.55 2.55
C LYS A 320 15.29 10.87 3.32
N GLY A 321 14.66 10.96 4.49
CA GLY A 321 14.70 12.15 5.33
C GLY A 321 16.13 12.56 5.70
N TRP A 322 16.97 11.58 6.01
CA TRP A 322 18.39 11.81 6.27
C TRP A 322 19.13 12.44 5.08
N GLU A 323 18.99 11.88 3.87
CA GLU A 323 19.63 12.42 2.68
C GLU A 323 19.09 13.83 2.35
N ASP A 324 17.77 14.02 2.37
CA ASP A 324 17.13 15.31 2.12
C ASP A 324 17.62 16.37 3.14
N ASN A 325 17.75 15.99 4.41
CA ASN A 325 18.23 16.87 5.48
C ASN A 325 19.72 17.20 5.32
N MET A 326 20.54 16.22 4.95
CA MET A 326 21.98 16.40 4.69
C MET A 326 22.22 17.35 3.52
N GLN A 327 21.42 17.25 2.45
CA GLN A 327 21.54 18.09 1.25
C GLN A 327 20.86 19.46 1.40
N SER A 328 20.09 19.68 2.47
CA SER A 328 19.34 20.93 2.65
C SER A 328 20.26 22.12 2.88
N THR A 329 19.99 23.24 2.23
CA THR A 329 20.66 24.51 2.53
C THR A 329 20.17 25.13 3.85
N ALA A 330 18.99 24.75 4.33
CA ALA A 330 18.43 25.28 5.57
C ALA A 330 19.08 24.64 6.81
N LEU A 331 19.74 25.45 7.65
CA LEU A 331 20.42 24.97 8.87
C LEU A 331 19.51 24.15 9.79
N ARG A 332 18.24 24.55 9.93
CA ARG A 332 17.25 23.84 10.75
C ARG A 332 16.94 22.42 10.24
N LEU A 333 17.04 22.19 8.93
CA LEU A 333 16.84 20.86 8.36
C LEU A 333 18.13 20.05 8.46
N ARG A 334 19.29 20.66 8.20
CA ARG A 334 20.59 20.03 8.44
C ARG A 334 20.74 19.53 9.87
N SER A 335 20.33 20.29 10.88
CA SER A 335 20.41 19.85 12.28
C SER A 335 19.56 18.59 12.60
N LYS A 336 18.69 18.14 11.70
CA LYS A 336 17.91 16.91 11.87
C LYS A 336 18.62 15.65 11.38
N HIS A 337 19.66 15.77 10.56
CA HIS A 337 20.32 14.61 9.96
C HIS A 337 20.92 13.66 11.02
N ASP A 338 21.50 14.20 12.10
CA ASP A 338 22.03 13.40 13.22
C ASP A 338 20.93 12.56 13.90
N ALA A 339 19.74 13.15 14.07
CA ALA A 339 18.60 12.44 14.63
C ALA A 339 18.11 11.32 13.69
N ASP A 340 18.13 11.55 12.37
CA ASP A 340 17.80 10.49 11.41
C ASP A 340 18.87 9.39 11.37
N VAL A 341 20.17 9.71 11.49
CA VAL A 341 21.24 8.70 11.62
C VAL A 341 21.03 7.83 12.85
N GLY A 342 20.76 8.45 14.01
CA GLY A 342 20.46 7.72 15.24
C GLY A 342 19.23 6.83 15.11
N ASP A 343 18.17 7.33 14.46
CA ASP A 343 16.97 6.54 14.19
C ASP A 343 17.26 5.36 13.26
N ILE A 344 17.98 5.58 12.16
CA ILE A 344 18.35 4.51 11.22
C ILE A 344 19.18 3.44 11.92
N GLY A 345 20.21 3.83 12.68
CA GLY A 345 21.05 2.90 13.44
C GLY A 345 20.23 2.05 14.42
N SER A 346 19.33 2.68 15.18
CA SER A 346 18.45 1.96 16.11
C SER A 346 17.50 1.00 15.39
N LEU A 347 16.88 1.42 14.28
CA LEU A 347 15.96 0.55 13.52
C LEU A 347 16.70 -0.65 12.92
N LEU A 348 17.91 -0.44 12.38
CA LEU A 348 18.74 -1.52 11.86
C LEU A 348 19.11 -2.54 12.94
N ARG A 349 19.49 -2.06 14.14
CA ARG A 349 19.74 -2.94 15.29
C ARG A 349 18.52 -3.79 15.63
N ILE A 350 17.34 -3.16 15.77
CA ILE A 350 16.07 -3.86 16.07
C ILE A 350 15.77 -4.92 15.00
N VAL A 351 15.99 -4.58 13.73
CA VAL A 351 15.77 -5.50 12.60
C VAL A 351 16.66 -6.74 12.68
N LEU A 352 17.90 -6.58 13.10
CA LEU A 352 18.91 -7.64 13.16
C LEU A 352 18.77 -8.52 14.40
N GLU A 353 18.60 -7.87 15.55
CA GLU A 353 18.75 -8.49 16.87
C GLU A 353 17.38 -8.85 17.47
N ASP A 354 16.39 -7.97 17.33
CA ASP A 354 15.19 -8.00 18.17
C ASP A 354 13.93 -8.50 17.45
N MET A 355 13.88 -8.40 16.12
CA MET A 355 12.68 -8.82 15.38
C MET A 355 12.47 -10.33 15.43
N SER A 356 11.23 -10.71 15.71
CA SER A 356 10.82 -12.11 15.63
C SER A 356 10.96 -12.65 14.20
N SER A 357 11.09 -13.97 14.04
CA SER A 357 11.13 -14.61 12.72
C SER A 357 9.87 -14.30 11.90
N GLN A 358 8.71 -14.10 12.54
CA GLN A 358 7.47 -13.73 11.85
C GLN A 358 7.50 -12.27 11.36
N GLU A 359 7.96 -11.33 12.19
CA GLU A 359 8.12 -9.94 11.76
C GLU A 359 9.16 -9.81 10.64
N ARG A 360 10.24 -10.59 10.69
CA ARG A 360 11.20 -10.70 9.59
C ARG A 360 10.56 -11.25 8.32
N LYS A 361 9.77 -12.33 8.43
CA LYS A 361 9.02 -12.90 7.29
C LYS A 361 8.03 -11.90 6.70
N ASN A 362 7.27 -11.20 7.53
CA ASN A 362 6.34 -10.16 7.09
C ASN A 362 7.13 -9.04 6.40
N SER A 363 8.26 -8.61 6.97
CA SER A 363 9.16 -7.61 6.38
C SER A 363 9.77 -8.07 5.04
N THR A 364 9.97 -9.38 4.82
CA THR A 364 10.36 -9.91 3.50
C THR A 364 9.19 -10.01 2.53
N TYR A 365 7.95 -10.20 2.97
CA TYR A 365 6.77 -10.09 2.09
C TYR A 365 6.60 -8.64 1.59
N TRP A 366 6.92 -7.69 2.48
CA TRP A 366 6.95 -6.28 2.20
C TRP A 366 7.91 -5.86 1.09
N LYS A 367 8.97 -6.61 0.81
CA LYS A 367 9.86 -6.37 -0.34
C LYS A 367 9.07 -6.35 -1.66
N ARG A 368 8.26 -7.37 -1.90
CA ARG A 368 7.43 -7.48 -3.11
C ARG A 368 6.38 -6.37 -3.13
N PHE A 369 5.78 -6.13 -1.97
CA PHE A 369 4.76 -5.11 -1.81
C PHE A 369 5.28 -3.67 -1.99
N ALA A 370 6.45 -3.34 -1.45
CA ALA A 370 7.06 -2.02 -1.56
C ALA A 370 7.51 -1.77 -3.01
N LEU A 371 8.15 -2.74 -3.64
CA LEU A 371 8.60 -2.65 -5.03
C LEU A 371 7.48 -2.37 -6.04
N GLU A 372 6.29 -2.90 -5.78
CA GLU A 372 5.11 -2.72 -6.63
C GLU A 372 4.38 -1.39 -6.35
N ARG A 373 4.69 -0.68 -5.26
CA ARG A 373 3.86 0.43 -4.74
C ARG A 373 4.60 1.74 -4.52
N PHE A 374 5.92 1.72 -4.42
CA PHE A 374 6.72 2.91 -4.59
C PHE A 374 6.86 3.21 -6.08
N ASP A 375 6.87 4.50 -6.42
CA ASP A 375 7.22 4.91 -7.78
C ASP A 375 8.68 4.54 -8.10
N GLU A 376 8.97 4.42 -9.40
CA GLU A 376 10.29 4.05 -9.90
C GLU A 376 11.37 5.03 -9.43
N GLU A 377 11.05 6.33 -9.35
CA GLU A 377 11.99 7.35 -8.89
C GLU A 377 12.39 7.13 -7.42
N PHE A 378 11.44 6.80 -6.54
CA PHE A 378 11.71 6.51 -5.14
C PHE A 378 12.52 5.23 -4.99
N ARG A 379 12.21 4.20 -5.79
CA ARG A 379 12.97 2.94 -5.78
C ARG A 379 14.42 3.19 -6.17
N ASP A 380 14.65 3.81 -7.32
CA ASP A 380 16.00 4.10 -7.83
C ASP A 380 16.74 5.08 -6.91
N GLY A 381 16.03 6.05 -6.35
CA GLY A 381 16.55 6.96 -5.32
C GLY A 381 16.96 6.22 -4.05
N THR A 382 16.17 5.23 -3.62
CA THR A 382 16.46 4.39 -2.45
C THR A 382 17.67 3.51 -2.69
N GLU A 383 17.79 2.89 -3.85
CA GLU A 383 18.96 2.08 -4.22
C GLU A 383 20.23 2.91 -4.23
N ARG A 384 20.19 4.10 -4.85
CA ARG A 384 21.32 5.05 -4.82
C ARG A 384 21.67 5.47 -3.40
N ARG A 385 20.67 5.76 -2.56
CA ARG A 385 20.85 6.10 -1.14
C ARG A 385 21.53 4.96 -0.37
N ALA A 386 21.06 3.74 -0.52
CA ALA A 386 21.65 2.58 0.14
C ALA A 386 23.08 2.32 -0.34
N GLY A 387 23.33 2.43 -1.64
CA GLY A 387 24.65 2.26 -2.24
C GLY A 387 25.67 3.31 -1.77
N ARG A 388 25.30 4.59 -1.78
CA ARG A 388 26.16 5.70 -1.33
C ARG A 388 26.63 5.53 0.11
N HIS A 389 25.77 4.98 0.96
CA HIS A 389 25.99 5.01 2.41
C HIS A 389 26.38 3.66 3.00
N LYS A 390 26.67 2.67 2.14
CA LYS A 390 27.22 1.36 2.52
C LYS A 390 28.39 1.48 3.51
N TYR A 391 29.31 2.40 3.23
CA TYR A 391 30.50 2.60 4.06
C TYR A 391 30.17 3.25 5.42
N MET A 392 29.19 4.15 5.47
CA MET A 392 28.86 4.88 6.69
C MET A 392 28.20 3.99 7.74
N PHE A 393 27.30 3.09 7.31
CA PHE A 393 26.65 2.15 8.22
C PHE A 393 27.54 0.96 8.57
N SER A 394 28.50 0.59 7.72
CA SER A 394 29.47 -0.47 8.04
C SER A 394 30.31 -0.17 9.29
N VAL A 395 30.52 1.12 9.62
CA VAL A 395 31.25 1.53 10.83
C VAL A 395 30.41 1.38 12.10
N HIS A 396 29.08 1.45 11.98
CA HIS A 396 28.15 1.46 13.12
C HIS A 396 27.53 0.10 13.40
N LEU A 397 27.77 -0.89 12.54
CA LEU A 397 27.23 -2.23 12.71
C LEU A 397 28.22 -3.11 13.47
N PRO A 398 27.72 -4.05 14.31
CA PRO A 398 28.57 -5.06 14.93
C PRO A 398 29.39 -5.78 13.85
N GLN A 399 30.65 -6.09 14.14
CA GLN A 399 31.54 -6.79 13.19
C GLN A 399 30.98 -8.14 12.70
N SER A 400 30.05 -8.73 13.45
CA SER A 400 29.32 -9.95 13.10
C SER A 400 28.20 -9.75 12.07
N CYS A 401 27.75 -8.52 11.84
CA CYS A 401 26.71 -8.18 10.88
C CYS A 401 27.32 -7.50 9.66
N LYS A 402 27.43 -8.20 8.53
CA LYS A 402 27.83 -7.56 7.30
C LYS A 402 26.71 -6.66 6.81
N TRP A 403 27.06 -5.46 6.34
CA TRP A 403 26.12 -4.61 5.61
C TRP A 403 25.50 -5.36 4.43
N GLU A 404 26.22 -6.31 3.82
CA GLU A 404 25.69 -7.19 2.79
C GLU A 404 24.64 -8.19 3.26
N ASP A 405 24.49 -8.50 4.55
CA ASP A 405 23.44 -9.41 5.04
C ASP A 405 22.16 -8.64 5.37
N ILE A 406 22.33 -7.42 5.89
CA ILE A 406 21.26 -6.44 6.14
C ILE A 406 20.71 -5.96 4.81
N CYS A 407 21.60 -5.49 3.92
CA CYS A 407 21.21 -5.17 2.57
C CYS A 407 20.86 -6.43 1.81
N GLY A 408 21.54 -7.56 2.00
CA GLY A 408 21.24 -8.85 1.35
C GLY A 408 19.79 -9.27 1.53
N SER A 409 19.31 -9.15 2.76
CA SER A 409 17.95 -9.54 3.14
C SER A 409 16.91 -8.46 2.86
N ILE A 410 17.28 -7.17 2.96
CA ILE A 410 16.33 -6.02 2.92
C ILE A 410 16.43 -5.18 1.63
N LEU A 411 17.59 -5.11 0.97
CA LEU A 411 17.92 -4.26 -0.19
C LEU A 411 18.35 -5.00 -1.48
N TRP A 412 19.11 -6.10 -1.43
CA TRP A 412 19.40 -6.99 -2.57
C TRP A 412 18.17 -7.73 -3.03
N SER A 413 17.22 -7.86 -2.12
CA SER A 413 15.93 -8.41 -2.41
C SER A 413 15.05 -7.34 -3.13
N VAL A 414 15.49 -6.09 -3.26
CA VAL A 414 14.84 -5.01 -4.04
C VAL A 414 15.38 -4.92 -5.49
N LEU A 415 16.43 -5.65 -5.86
CA LEU A 415 17.12 -5.53 -7.16
C LEU A 415 16.79 -6.67 -8.15
N PRO A 416 16.37 -6.41 -9.40
CA PRO A 416 16.49 -7.34 -10.52
C PRO A 416 17.71 -7.03 -11.41
N VAL A 417 18.52 -8.08 -11.65
CA VAL A 417 19.30 -8.42 -12.87
C VAL A 417 20.42 -7.47 -13.36
N ALA A 418 20.37 -6.15 -13.17
CA ALA A 418 21.37 -5.24 -13.75
C ALA A 418 22.77 -5.34 -13.08
N PHE A 419 22.84 -5.81 -11.84
CA PHE A 419 24.11 -5.89 -11.10
C PHE A 419 24.95 -7.14 -11.42
N LEU A 420 24.35 -8.21 -11.94
CA LEU A 420 25.08 -9.44 -12.31
C LEU A 420 25.95 -9.23 -13.56
N ARG A 421 25.49 -8.43 -14.54
CA ARG A 421 26.27 -8.18 -15.77
C ARG A 421 27.51 -7.30 -15.56
N TYR A 422 27.48 -6.41 -14.56
CA TYR A 422 28.63 -5.57 -14.24
C TYR A 422 29.66 -6.33 -13.38
N TYR A 423 29.19 -7.22 -12.49
CA TYR A 423 30.04 -8.02 -11.60
C TYR A 423 30.77 -9.16 -12.34
N ASP A 424 30.13 -9.82 -13.32
CA ASP A 424 30.77 -10.85 -14.15
C ASP A 424 31.88 -10.30 -15.07
N SER A 425 31.86 -9.00 -15.38
CA SER A 425 32.91 -8.36 -16.20
C SER A 425 34.14 -7.92 -15.39
N LEU A 426 34.01 -7.76 -14.07
CA LEU A 426 35.09 -7.28 -13.20
C LEU A 426 35.93 -8.40 -12.57
N PHE A 427 35.45 -9.65 -12.59
CA PHE A 427 36.13 -10.77 -11.92
C PHE A 427 36.37 -12.02 -12.78
N ASN A 428 36.02 -12.01 -14.07
CA ASN A 428 36.48 -13.01 -15.02
C ASN A 428 37.73 -12.50 -15.76
N THR A 429 38.90 -12.68 -15.16
CA THR A 429 40.14 -12.76 -15.95
C THR A 429 40.24 -14.16 -16.56
N PRO A 430 40.51 -14.31 -17.86
CA PRO A 430 40.74 -15.62 -18.45
C PRO A 430 42.03 -16.21 -17.86
N SER A 431 41.93 -17.43 -17.35
CA SER A 431 43.06 -18.30 -16.99
C SER A 431 43.83 -18.74 -18.22
#